data_AF-A0A418ZW98-F1
#
_entry.id   AF-A0A418ZW98-F1
#
_cell.length_a   1.000
_cell.length_b   1.000
_cell.length_c   1.000
_cell.angle_alpha   90.00
_cell.angle_beta   90.00
_cell.angle_gamma   90.00
#
_symmetry.space_group_name_H-M   'P 1'
#
loop_
_entity.id
_entity.type
_entity.pdbx_description
1 polymer ?
#
loop_
_entity_poly.entity_id
_entity_poly.type
_entity_poly.pdbx_seq_one_letter_code
_entity_poly.pdbx_strand_id
1 'polypeptide(L)'
;MIRLVEGLTDRAGNVAPGSVYPDQLAPIIRHGEDGPELVKARWGMPSPPSVLKTARDPGVTNVRNLSSPHWHRWLARDHRCLVPVTSFSEPRGKRQGVQWFAPTDAETTMFFAGIETRGWTSLRKVKDGETVDDLFAFLTCSPNAEVGRIHPKAMPVILTRPDEWRAWLDGIRAEELQRPLPDGALALVDGPL
;
A
#
# COMPACT_ATOMS: atom_id res chain seq x y z
N MET A 1 -12.11 -22.69 -8.59
CA MET A 1 -11.74 -21.50 -7.78
C MET A 1 -10.49 -20.93 -8.42
N ILE A 2 -10.58 -19.77 -9.08
CA ILE A 2 -9.42 -19.14 -9.72
C ILE A 2 -8.56 -18.55 -8.61
N ARG A 3 -7.32 -19.04 -8.46
CA ARG A 3 -6.35 -18.42 -7.55
C ARG A 3 -5.71 -17.24 -8.28
N LEU A 4 -5.92 -16.03 -7.76
CA LEU A 4 -5.34 -14.80 -8.32
C LEU A 4 -3.81 -14.77 -8.21
N VAL A 5 -3.28 -15.38 -7.15
CA VAL A 5 -1.83 -15.57 -6.92
C VAL A 5 -1.57 -17.06 -6.74
N GLU A 6 -0.71 -17.61 -7.61
CA GLU A 6 -0.33 -19.02 -7.58
C GLU A 6 0.49 -19.33 -6.31
N GLY A 7 0.26 -20.50 -5.71
CA GLY A 7 0.97 -20.92 -4.49
C GLY A 7 0.63 -20.13 -3.22
N LEU A 8 -0.36 -19.22 -3.26
CA LEU A 8 -0.71 -18.39 -2.12
C LEU A 8 -1.09 -19.22 -0.88
N THR A 9 -0.37 -19.00 0.22
CA THR A 9 -0.69 -19.55 1.54
C THR A 9 -1.36 -18.48 2.39
N ASP A 10 -2.56 -18.75 2.91
CA ASP A 10 -3.24 -17.82 3.82
C ASP A 10 -2.75 -17.99 5.26
N ARG A 11 -2.12 -16.94 5.80
CA ARG A 11 -1.68 -16.81 7.19
C ARG A 11 -2.28 -15.58 7.88
N ALA A 12 -3.19 -14.85 7.23
CA ALA A 12 -3.79 -13.64 7.78
C ALA A 12 -4.85 -13.94 8.86
N GLY A 13 -5.34 -15.18 8.89
CA GLY A 13 -6.47 -15.57 9.71
C GLY A 13 -7.74 -14.83 9.28
N ASN A 14 -8.66 -14.58 10.21
CA ASN A 14 -9.86 -13.82 9.88
C ASN A 14 -9.51 -12.37 9.54
N VAL A 15 -9.74 -11.99 8.28
CA VAL A 15 -9.69 -10.61 7.79
C VAL A 15 -11.13 -10.10 7.77
N ALA A 16 -11.44 -9.17 8.68
CA ALA A 16 -12.75 -8.54 8.68
C ALA A 16 -12.88 -7.60 7.48
N PRO A 17 -14.05 -7.54 6.81
CA PRO A 17 -14.31 -6.52 5.81
C PRO A 17 -14.34 -5.14 6.47
N GLY A 18 -13.87 -4.11 5.76
CA GLY A 18 -13.97 -2.73 6.22
C GLY A 18 -12.86 -1.82 5.70
N SER A 19 -12.95 -0.54 6.07
CA SER A 19 -11.96 0.47 5.73
C SER A 19 -10.73 0.38 6.62
N VAL A 20 -9.55 0.53 6.01
CA VAL A 20 -8.25 0.53 6.68
C VAL A 20 -7.72 1.96 6.77
N TYR A 21 -7.20 2.33 7.92
CA TYR A 21 -6.60 3.65 8.20
C TYR A 21 -5.12 3.53 8.58
N PRO A 22 -4.33 4.62 8.50
CA PRO A 22 -2.94 4.62 8.94
C PRO A 22 -2.76 4.02 10.35
N ASP A 23 -1.67 3.29 10.55
CA ASP A 23 -1.31 2.62 11.81
C ASP A 23 -2.28 1.49 12.25
N GLN A 24 -3.14 1.01 11.33
CA GLN A 24 -3.94 -0.20 11.50
C GLN A 24 -3.31 -1.41 10.79
N LEU A 25 -3.75 -2.61 11.18
CA LEU A 25 -3.40 -3.85 10.48
C LEU A 25 -4.22 -3.98 9.20
N ALA A 26 -3.58 -4.39 8.11
CA ALA A 26 -4.20 -4.64 6.82
C ALA A 26 -3.67 -5.94 6.20
N PRO A 27 -4.47 -6.64 5.38
CA PRO A 27 -3.97 -7.77 4.61
C PRO A 27 -2.94 -7.30 3.57
N ILE A 28 -1.83 -8.01 3.46
CA ILE A 28 -0.86 -7.87 2.36
C ILE A 28 -0.47 -9.25 1.84
N ILE A 29 -0.15 -9.35 0.56
CA ILE A 29 0.46 -10.53 -0.05
C ILE A 29 1.96 -10.25 -0.20
N ARG A 30 2.82 -11.07 0.41
CA ARG A 30 4.29 -10.90 0.38
C ARG A 30 4.98 -12.24 0.11
N HIS A 31 6.31 -12.21 0.00
CA HIS A 31 7.11 -13.44 -0.07
C HIS A 31 7.07 -14.22 1.26
N GLY A 32 6.72 -15.50 1.22
CA GLY A 32 6.90 -16.45 2.31
C GLY A 32 7.99 -17.48 2.01
N GLU A 33 8.25 -18.39 2.94
CA GLU A 33 9.27 -19.45 2.79
C GLU A 33 8.98 -20.39 1.61
N ASP A 34 7.71 -20.80 1.45
CA ASP A 34 7.27 -21.79 0.45
C ASP A 34 6.59 -21.15 -0.78
N GLY A 35 6.60 -19.82 -0.87
CA GLY A 35 5.87 -19.06 -1.89
C GLY A 35 5.13 -17.85 -1.30
N PRO A 36 4.29 -17.16 -2.09
CA PRO A 36 3.55 -16.00 -1.62
C PRO A 36 2.64 -16.34 -0.43
N GLU A 37 2.58 -15.45 0.56
CA GLU A 37 1.70 -15.58 1.72
C GLU A 37 0.82 -14.35 1.90
N LEU A 38 -0.44 -14.57 2.30
CA LEU A 38 -1.34 -13.52 2.77
C LEU A 38 -1.16 -13.38 4.28
N VAL A 39 -0.80 -12.20 4.75
CA VAL A 39 -0.58 -11.90 6.19
C VAL A 39 -1.22 -10.57 6.57
N LYS A 40 -1.26 -10.25 7.86
CA LYS A 40 -1.57 -8.90 8.34
C LYS A 40 -0.29 -8.16 8.72
N ALA A 41 -0.16 -6.92 8.23
CA ALA A 41 0.93 -6.00 8.58
C ALA A 41 0.37 -4.62 8.95
N ARG A 42 1.08 -3.84 9.77
CA ARG A 42 0.67 -2.51 10.21
C ARG A 42 1.03 -1.47 9.15
N TRP A 43 0.06 -0.65 8.76
CA TRP A 43 0.24 0.36 7.72
C TRP A 43 1.03 1.58 8.23
N GLY A 44 2.29 1.66 7.84
CA GLY A 44 3.20 2.77 8.11
C GLY A 44 4.63 2.28 8.30
N MET A 45 5.42 2.30 7.23
CA MET A 45 6.85 1.97 7.25
C MET A 45 7.63 2.87 8.23
N PRO A 46 8.83 2.46 8.68
CA PRO A 46 9.63 3.29 9.57
C PRO A 46 9.90 4.67 8.98
N SER A 47 9.77 5.72 9.80
CA SER A 47 10.11 7.08 9.38
C SER A 47 11.63 7.29 9.28
N PRO A 48 12.12 8.17 8.41
CA PRO A 48 13.50 8.63 8.48
C PRO A 48 13.79 9.22 9.87
N PRO A 49 14.88 8.83 10.57
CA PRO A 49 15.16 9.34 11.91
C PRO A 49 15.23 10.88 11.98
N SER A 50 15.70 11.52 10.90
CA SER A 50 15.81 12.98 10.80
C SER A 50 14.47 13.74 10.79
N VAL A 51 13.35 13.06 10.53
CA VAL A 51 12.02 13.71 10.53
C VAL A 51 11.23 13.45 11.82
N LEU A 52 11.73 12.57 12.69
CA LEU A 52 11.10 12.27 13.98
C LEU A 52 11.35 13.42 14.96
N LYS A 53 10.27 13.88 15.61
CA LYS A 53 10.32 14.94 16.63
C LYS A 53 10.35 14.39 18.06
N THR A 54 9.98 13.13 18.23
CA THR A 54 9.93 12.41 19.50
C THR A 54 10.27 10.94 19.25
N ALA A 55 10.36 10.13 20.32
CA ALA A 55 10.54 8.68 20.19
C ALA A 55 9.36 7.97 19.49
N ARG A 56 8.19 8.63 19.38
CA ARG A 56 7.03 8.07 18.71
C ARG A 56 7.19 8.17 17.19
N ASP A 57 7.12 7.02 16.52
CA ASP A 57 7.07 6.93 15.06
C ASP A 57 5.64 6.63 14.57
N PRO A 58 4.93 7.59 13.97
CA PRO A 58 3.59 7.36 13.40
C PRO A 58 3.63 6.52 12.11
N GLY A 59 4.82 6.31 11.54
CA GLY A 59 5.05 5.63 10.28
C GLY A 59 4.76 6.46 9.04
N VAL A 60 5.34 6.02 7.93
CA VAL A 60 5.14 6.58 6.60
C VAL A 60 4.25 5.65 5.80
N THR A 61 3.07 6.13 5.40
CA THR A 61 2.07 5.33 4.68
C THR A 61 2.26 5.30 3.17
N ASN A 62 2.95 6.31 2.62
CA ASN A 62 3.08 6.56 1.19
C ASN A 62 4.53 6.83 0.81
N VAL A 63 5.09 6.04 -0.11
CA VAL A 63 6.47 6.17 -0.59
C VAL A 63 6.48 6.83 -1.95
N ARG A 64 7.08 8.02 -2.05
CA ARG A 64 7.13 8.81 -3.30
C ARG A 64 8.53 8.91 -3.88
N ASN A 65 9.47 9.39 -3.08
CA ASN A 65 10.81 9.68 -3.57
C ASN A 65 11.70 8.42 -3.49
N LEU A 66 11.72 7.61 -4.56
CA LEU A 66 12.49 6.35 -4.59
C LEU A 66 14.01 6.54 -4.53
N SER A 67 14.52 7.74 -4.88
CA SER A 67 15.96 8.05 -4.77
C SER A 67 16.41 8.38 -3.35
N SER A 68 15.48 8.46 -2.39
CA SER A 68 15.84 8.68 -0.99
C SER A 68 16.58 7.47 -0.44
N PRO A 69 17.80 7.63 0.12
CA PRO A 69 18.56 6.53 0.70
C PRO A 69 17.83 5.75 1.79
N HIS A 70 16.86 6.40 2.46
CA HIS A 70 16.03 5.76 3.48
C HIS A 70 15.26 4.55 2.96
N TRP A 71 14.79 4.60 1.70
CA TRP A 71 13.97 3.54 1.11
C TRP A 71 14.77 2.43 0.47
N HIS A 72 16.02 2.68 0.02
CA HIS A 72 16.80 1.74 -0.79
C HIS A 72 16.86 0.32 -0.20
N ARG A 73 17.01 0.21 1.13
CA ARG A 73 17.03 -1.08 1.85
C ARG A 73 15.74 -1.91 1.71
N TRP A 74 14.61 -1.29 1.38
CA TRP A 74 13.30 -1.93 1.24
C TRP A 74 12.76 -1.90 -0.19
N LEU A 75 13.57 -1.50 -1.18
CA LEU A 75 13.20 -1.55 -2.60
C LEU A 75 13.58 -2.86 -3.28
N ALA A 76 14.33 -3.74 -2.61
CA ALA A 76 14.69 -5.06 -3.11
C ALA A 76 13.48 -6.01 -3.14
N ARG A 77 13.60 -7.08 -3.93
CA ARG A 77 12.58 -8.12 -4.14
C ARG A 77 11.92 -8.61 -2.86
N ASP A 78 12.71 -8.94 -1.83
CA ASP A 78 12.20 -9.60 -0.63
C ASP A 78 11.36 -8.68 0.27
N HIS A 79 11.37 -7.37 -0.02
CA HIS A 79 10.56 -6.38 0.65
C HIS A 79 9.30 -5.99 -0.15
N ARG A 80 9.02 -6.66 -1.27
CA ARG A 80 7.83 -6.37 -2.10
C ARG A 80 6.59 -7.02 -1.51
N CYS A 81 5.48 -6.30 -1.55
CA CYS A 81 4.16 -6.84 -1.26
C CYS A 81 3.09 -6.25 -2.20
N LEU A 82 1.98 -6.97 -2.35
CA LEU A 82 0.75 -6.47 -2.97
C LEU A 82 -0.23 -6.14 -1.85
N VAL A 83 -0.83 -4.95 -1.89
CA VAL A 83 -1.84 -4.51 -0.92
C VAL A 83 -3.21 -4.59 -1.59
N PRO A 84 -4.07 -5.58 -1.27
CA PRO A 84 -5.39 -5.71 -1.88
C PRO A 84 -6.25 -4.48 -1.61
N VAL A 85 -6.94 -3.98 -2.63
CA VAL A 85 -7.82 -2.81 -2.51
C VAL A 85 -9.02 -2.92 -3.44
N THR A 86 -10.22 -2.64 -2.93
CA THR A 86 -11.46 -2.55 -3.73
C THR A 86 -11.77 -1.12 -4.13
N SER A 87 -11.52 -0.19 -3.22
CA SER A 87 -11.73 1.25 -3.38
C SER A 87 -10.79 2.02 -2.46
N PHE A 88 -10.48 3.26 -2.80
CA PHE A 88 -9.64 4.14 -1.97
C PHE A 88 -10.19 5.55 -1.96
N SER A 89 -9.76 6.36 -0.98
CA SER A 89 -10.26 7.72 -0.83
C SER A 89 -9.14 8.75 -0.77
N GLU A 90 -9.37 9.91 -1.39
CA GLU A 90 -8.48 11.08 -1.29
C GLU A 90 -9.23 12.29 -0.69
N PRO A 91 -8.54 13.16 0.07
CA PRO A 91 -9.18 14.33 0.66
C PRO A 91 -9.55 15.36 -0.41
N ARG A 92 -10.79 15.88 -0.36
CA ARG A 92 -11.28 16.95 -1.26
C ARG A 92 -10.77 18.35 -0.90
N GLY A 93 -9.82 18.43 0.03
CA GLY A 93 -9.34 19.67 0.64
C GLY A 93 -9.87 19.90 2.05
N LYS A 94 -9.48 21.03 2.64
CA LYS A 94 -9.71 21.33 4.06
C LYS A 94 -11.21 21.34 4.38
N ARG A 95 -11.64 20.43 5.27
CA ARG A 95 -13.04 20.29 5.76
C ARG A 95 -14.07 19.87 4.71
N GLN A 96 -13.67 19.34 3.55
CA GLN A 96 -14.58 18.90 2.49
C GLN A 96 -14.83 17.37 2.47
N GLY A 97 -14.34 16.65 3.49
CA GLY A 97 -14.40 15.19 3.53
C GLY A 97 -13.48 14.54 2.50
N VAL A 98 -13.85 13.34 2.07
CA VAL A 98 -13.09 12.52 1.12
C VAL A 98 -13.92 12.24 -0.13
N GLN A 99 -13.23 11.95 -1.23
CA GLN A 99 -13.81 11.37 -2.43
C GLN A 99 -13.32 9.92 -2.55
N TRP A 100 -14.23 8.99 -2.80
CA TRP A 100 -13.89 7.59 -3.05
C TRP A 100 -13.70 7.33 -4.55
N PHE A 101 -12.78 6.41 -4.85
CA PHE A 101 -12.43 5.96 -6.18
C PHE A 101 -12.47 4.43 -6.23
N ALA A 102 -13.02 3.92 -7.31
CA ALA A 102 -13.14 2.49 -7.62
C ALA A 102 -12.75 2.27 -9.09
N PRO A 103 -12.44 1.03 -9.52
CA PRO A 103 -12.20 0.78 -10.94
C PRO A 103 -13.47 1.01 -11.75
N THR A 104 -13.33 1.51 -12.98
CA THR A 104 -14.47 1.69 -13.89
C THR A 104 -15.10 0.34 -14.29
N ASP A 105 -14.27 -0.70 -14.40
CA ASP A 105 -14.71 -2.08 -14.57
C ASP A 105 -14.71 -2.79 -13.21
N ALA A 106 -15.90 -3.18 -12.73
CA ALA A 106 -16.09 -3.80 -11.43
C ALA A 106 -15.39 -5.16 -11.27
N GLU A 107 -15.04 -5.84 -12.38
CA GLU A 107 -14.28 -7.09 -12.35
C GLU A 107 -12.77 -6.87 -12.21
N THR A 108 -12.30 -5.62 -12.27
CA THR A 108 -10.88 -5.28 -12.13
C THR A 108 -10.40 -5.53 -10.71
N THR A 109 -9.49 -6.49 -10.55
CA THR A 109 -8.74 -6.68 -9.31
C THR A 109 -7.63 -5.63 -9.22
N MET A 110 -7.55 -4.91 -8.10
CA MET A 110 -6.53 -3.91 -7.85
C MET A 110 -5.64 -4.28 -6.66
N PHE A 111 -4.35 -4.00 -6.80
CA PHE A 111 -3.41 -3.98 -5.69
C PHE A 111 -2.65 -2.67 -5.68
N PHE A 112 -2.37 -2.10 -4.51
CA PHE A 112 -1.30 -1.11 -4.43
C PHE A 112 0.07 -1.80 -4.46
N ALA A 113 1.02 -1.16 -5.15
CA ALA A 113 2.42 -1.59 -5.18
C ALA A 113 3.08 -1.31 -3.82
N GLY A 114 3.14 -2.32 -2.97
CA GLY A 114 3.59 -2.23 -1.58
C GLY A 114 5.05 -2.57 -1.35
N ILE A 115 5.63 -2.01 -0.29
CA ILE A 115 6.86 -2.45 0.34
C ILE A 115 6.64 -2.77 1.82
N GLU A 116 7.43 -3.70 2.37
CA GLU A 116 7.27 -4.19 3.74
C GLU A 116 8.61 -4.38 4.49
N THR A 117 8.54 -4.41 5.82
CA THR A 117 9.63 -4.84 6.70
C THR A 117 9.07 -5.62 7.88
N ARG A 118 9.83 -6.60 8.36
CA ARG A 118 9.36 -7.53 9.40
C ARG A 118 9.99 -7.26 10.74
N GLY A 119 9.27 -7.63 11.81
CA GLY A 119 9.79 -7.63 13.17
C GLY A 119 10.38 -6.28 13.61
N TRP A 120 9.83 -5.17 13.13
CA TRP A 120 10.35 -3.84 13.41
C TRP A 120 9.93 -3.38 14.79
N THR A 121 10.92 -3.07 15.64
CA THR A 121 10.69 -2.56 16.99
C THR A 121 10.53 -1.04 16.96
N SER A 122 9.40 -0.52 17.45
CA SER A 122 9.18 0.93 17.53
C SER A 122 8.03 1.33 18.46
N LEU A 123 8.03 2.58 18.92
CA LEU A 123 6.92 3.19 19.65
C LEU A 123 5.91 3.81 18.67
N ARG A 124 4.84 3.09 18.35
CA ARG A 124 3.80 3.56 17.40
C ARG A 124 2.75 4.46 18.05
N LYS A 125 2.22 3.98 19.17
CA LYS A 125 1.27 4.69 20.04
C LYS A 125 1.84 4.72 21.44
N VAL A 126 1.92 5.91 22.03
CA VAL A 126 2.46 6.11 23.39
C VAL A 126 1.76 5.20 24.41
N LYS A 127 0.44 5.02 24.27
CA LYS A 127 -0.38 4.19 25.15
C LYS A 127 -0.07 2.69 25.09
N ASP A 128 0.49 2.20 23.99
CA ASP A 128 0.72 0.77 23.78
C ASP A 128 2.16 0.39 24.17
N GLY A 129 3.03 1.38 24.42
CA GLY A 129 4.46 1.16 24.60
C GLY A 129 5.15 0.76 23.30
N GLU A 130 6.38 0.25 23.43
CA GLU A 130 7.13 -0.27 22.29
C GLU A 130 6.52 -1.59 21.81
N THR A 131 6.38 -1.72 20.50
CA THR A 131 5.84 -2.92 19.86
C THR A 131 6.79 -3.44 18.79
N VAL A 132 6.70 -4.74 18.51
CA VAL A 132 7.38 -5.41 17.40
C VAL A 132 6.33 -5.75 16.37
N ASP A 133 6.40 -5.13 15.20
CA ASP A 133 5.39 -5.26 14.15
C ASP A 133 6.01 -5.57 12.78
N ASP A 134 5.27 -6.31 11.98
CA ASP A 134 5.46 -6.27 10.52
C ASP A 134 4.80 -5.01 9.99
N LEU A 135 5.52 -4.23 9.19
CA LEU A 135 5.11 -2.93 8.69
C LEU A 135 5.02 -2.94 7.16
N PHE A 136 4.11 -2.15 6.61
CA PHE A 136 4.06 -1.92 5.17
C PHE A 136 3.69 -0.48 4.82
N ALA A 137 4.01 -0.08 3.60
CA ALA A 137 3.52 1.12 2.93
C ALA A 137 3.37 0.81 1.44
N PHE A 138 2.79 1.72 0.67
CA PHE A 138 2.72 1.58 -0.77
C PHE A 138 3.27 2.80 -1.49
N LEU A 139 3.67 2.58 -2.74
CA LEU A 139 4.21 3.62 -3.58
C LEU A 139 3.08 4.58 -4.02
N THR A 140 3.45 5.84 -4.23
CA THR A 140 2.60 6.84 -4.87
C THR A 140 3.31 7.46 -6.06
N CYS A 141 2.54 7.96 -7.02
CA CYS A 141 3.01 8.60 -8.25
C CYS A 141 2.24 9.90 -8.52
N SER A 142 2.46 10.54 -9.66
CA SER A 142 1.60 11.63 -10.14
C SER A 142 0.17 11.12 -10.37
N PRO A 143 -0.87 11.91 -10.09
CA PRO A 143 -2.24 11.46 -10.32
C PRO A 143 -2.60 11.40 -11.81
N ASN A 144 -3.55 10.53 -12.15
CA ASN A 144 -4.26 10.54 -13.43
C ASN A 144 -5.34 11.65 -13.44
N ALA A 145 -6.11 11.78 -14.53
CA ALA A 145 -7.10 12.83 -14.69
C ALA A 145 -8.18 12.84 -13.59
N GLU A 146 -8.67 11.68 -13.15
CA GLU A 146 -9.74 11.61 -12.15
C GLU A 146 -9.24 12.00 -10.76
N VAL A 147 -8.13 11.41 -10.32
CA VAL A 147 -7.57 11.72 -9.00
C VAL A 147 -7.04 13.15 -8.99
N GLY A 148 -6.42 13.62 -10.08
CA GLY A 148 -5.79 14.93 -10.16
C GLY A 148 -6.76 16.10 -10.00
N ARG A 149 -8.02 15.92 -10.41
CA ARG A 149 -9.10 16.91 -10.18
C ARG A 149 -9.43 17.10 -8.70
N ILE A 150 -9.20 16.08 -7.87
CA ILE A 150 -9.54 16.08 -6.45
C ILE A 150 -8.30 16.32 -5.58
N HIS A 151 -7.22 15.60 -5.87
CA HIS A 151 -5.98 15.60 -5.10
C HIS A 151 -4.77 15.66 -6.05
N PRO A 152 -4.36 16.87 -6.48
CA PRO A 152 -3.36 17.05 -7.56
C PRO A 152 -1.94 16.62 -7.16
N LYS A 153 -1.69 16.35 -5.88
CA LYS A 153 -0.36 15.98 -5.39
C LYS A 153 0.04 14.57 -5.79
N ALA A 154 -0.89 13.62 -5.73
CA ALA A 154 -0.55 12.21 -5.67
C ALA A 154 -1.74 11.31 -5.97
N MET A 155 -1.45 10.12 -6.51
CA MET A 155 -2.30 8.93 -6.36
C MET A 155 -1.44 7.73 -5.93
N PRO A 156 -2.02 6.66 -5.36
CA PRO A 156 -1.35 5.39 -5.18
C PRO A 156 -0.90 4.78 -6.51
N VAL A 157 0.19 4.02 -6.50
CA VAL A 157 0.55 3.15 -7.62
C VAL A 157 -0.35 1.92 -7.56
N ILE A 158 -1.17 1.71 -8.59
CA ILE A 158 -2.16 0.63 -8.65
C ILE A 158 -1.75 -0.33 -9.76
N LEU A 159 -1.68 -1.62 -9.43
CA LEU A 159 -1.39 -2.72 -10.33
C LEU A 159 -2.68 -3.49 -10.61
N THR A 160 -3.04 -3.66 -11.87
CA THR A 160 -4.34 -4.26 -12.25
C THR A 160 -4.20 -5.52 -13.08
N ARG A 161 -2.98 -5.83 -13.54
CA ARG A 161 -2.74 -6.98 -14.40
C ARG A 161 -1.88 -8.05 -13.74
N PRO A 162 -2.15 -9.35 -13.98
CA PRO A 162 -1.36 -10.44 -13.40
C PRO A 162 0.13 -10.43 -13.73
N ASP A 163 0.55 -9.88 -14.86
CA ASP A 163 1.96 -9.68 -15.21
C ASP A 163 2.60 -8.57 -14.38
N GLU A 164 1.89 -7.47 -14.10
CA GLU A 164 2.37 -6.42 -13.19
C GLU A 164 2.51 -6.93 -11.75
N TRP A 165 1.57 -7.75 -11.27
CA TRP A 165 1.62 -8.33 -9.93
C TRP A 165 2.84 -9.22 -9.76
N ARG A 166 3.08 -10.13 -10.72
CA ARG A 166 4.25 -11.02 -10.74
C ARG A 166 5.53 -10.22 -10.84
N ALA A 167 5.64 -9.29 -11.79
CA ALA A 167 6.83 -8.46 -11.98
C ALA A 167 7.17 -7.65 -10.71
N TRP A 168 6.16 -7.09 -10.03
CA TRP A 168 6.35 -6.39 -8.78
C TRP A 168 6.94 -7.29 -7.70
N LEU A 169 6.34 -8.47 -7.49
CA LEU A 169 6.84 -9.45 -6.52
C LEU A 169 8.22 -9.99 -6.92
N ASP A 170 8.52 -10.16 -8.20
CA ASP A 170 9.82 -10.62 -8.68
C ASP A 170 10.93 -9.56 -8.57
N GLY A 171 10.58 -8.34 -8.13
CA GLY A 171 11.55 -7.29 -7.85
C GLY A 171 11.95 -6.49 -9.08
N ILE A 172 11.03 -6.31 -10.04
CA ILE A 172 11.19 -5.27 -11.07
C ILE A 172 11.59 -3.93 -10.42
N ARG A 173 12.36 -3.14 -11.15
CA ARG A 173 12.78 -1.82 -10.68
C ARG A 173 11.54 -0.99 -10.36
N ALA A 174 11.52 -0.41 -9.16
CA ALA A 174 10.33 0.26 -8.65
C ALA A 174 9.85 1.39 -9.56
N GLU A 175 10.79 2.08 -10.20
CA GLU A 175 10.54 3.20 -11.11
C GLU A 175 9.77 2.78 -12.36
N GLU A 176 9.85 1.52 -12.80
CA GLU A 176 9.17 1.03 -14.01
C GLU A 176 7.65 0.90 -13.79
N LEU A 177 7.23 0.63 -12.55
CA LEU A 177 5.82 0.53 -12.17
C LEU A 177 5.33 1.74 -11.36
N GLN A 178 6.19 2.67 -10.95
CA GLN A 178 5.79 3.90 -10.25
C GLN A 178 5.18 4.95 -11.21
N ARG A 179 4.03 4.61 -11.79
CA ARG A 179 3.29 5.41 -12.76
C ARG A 179 1.78 5.40 -12.46
N PRO A 180 1.03 6.43 -12.91
CA PRO A 180 -0.42 6.44 -12.76
C PRO A 180 -1.08 5.33 -13.57
N LEU A 181 -2.29 4.94 -13.16
CA LEU A 181 -3.21 4.26 -14.07
C LEU A 181 -3.56 5.17 -15.26
N PRO A 182 -3.95 4.61 -16.41
CA PRO A 182 -4.51 5.40 -17.51
C PRO A 182 -5.72 6.23 -17.06
N ASP A 183 -5.93 7.37 -17.71
CA ASP A 183 -7.16 8.15 -17.55
C ASP A 183 -8.39 7.28 -17.91
N GLY A 184 -9.50 7.50 -17.20
CA GLY A 184 -10.73 6.71 -17.36
C GLY A 184 -10.73 5.34 -16.67
N ALA A 185 -9.60 4.90 -16.08
CA ALA A 185 -9.52 3.63 -15.37
C ALA A 185 -10.23 3.64 -14.00
N LEU A 186 -10.49 4.82 -13.46
CA LEU A 186 -11.13 5.02 -12.15
C LEU A 186 -12.43 5.80 -12.28
N ALA A 187 -13.42 5.45 -11.45
CA ALA A 187 -14.68 6.17 -11.29
C ALA A 187 -14.79 6.76 -9.87
N LEU A 188 -15.46 7.90 -9.75
CA LEU A 188 -15.82 8.49 -8.47
C LEU A 188 -17.04 7.76 -7.92
N VAL A 189 -16.98 7.30 -6.67
CA VAL A 189 -18.08 6.61 -5.98
C VAL A 189 -18.41 7.30 -4.64
N ASP A 190 -19.58 7.00 -4.08
CA ASP A 190 -20.07 7.69 -2.86
C ASP A 190 -19.46 7.15 -1.57
N GLY A 191 -18.91 5.94 -1.58
CA GLY A 191 -18.41 5.25 -0.40
C GLY A 191 -17.48 4.08 -0.72
N PRO A 192 -16.95 3.40 0.32
CA PRO A 192 -16.18 2.19 0.14
C PRO A 192 -17.03 1.06 -0.46
N LEU A 193 -16.39 0.23 -1.29
CA LEU A 193 -16.91 -1.04 -1.80
C LEU A 193 -16.57 -2.21 -0.88
#